data_AF-A0A842R7J2-F1
#
_entry.id   AF-A0A842R7J2-F1
#
_cell.length_a   1.000
_cell.length_b   1.000
_cell.length_c   1.000
_cell.angle_alpha   90.00
_cell.angle_beta   90.00
_cell.angle_gamma   90.00
#
_symmetry.space_group_name_H-M   'P 1'
#
loop_
_entity.id
_entity.type
_entity.pdbx_description
1 polymer ?
#
loop_
_entity_poly.entity_id
_entity_poly.type
_entity_poly.pdbx_seq_one_letter_code
_entity_poly.pdbx_strand_id
1 'polypeptide(L)'
;MSDTTQDKETTQEKAKFKFKCIQCGACCAPRGPVPLTLFDIEYWASKKIINNLFPYMKIQQSPMGLTELVLDVIPITEKDEKDGGEDESDEEAPDTDSEDASAIDDGEKEEGHEEDSTDSSGDDESGDEDSDESGNVKKGKCPMFNSESNKCLIWADRPLYCRSFPLGYDGVNYFIKMDDCPGINAVETMDKELLKQMREDARKEFEGKRLIGITLPILQGIIMRTMEQEQMKMLSKLSPDQLEKLKKVQEIFSEVQEEE
;
A
#
# COMPACT_ATOMS: atom_id res chain seq x y z
N MET A 1 -67.75 17.39 3.12
CA MET A 1 -66.43 18.01 2.91
C MET A 1 -65.44 16.92 3.21
N SER A 2 -65.00 16.21 2.17
CA SER A 2 -64.13 15.05 2.28
C SER A 2 -62.84 15.39 1.55
N ASP A 3 -61.77 15.40 2.32
CA ASP A 3 -60.38 15.53 1.92
C ASP A 3 -60.02 14.59 0.76
N THR A 4 -59.26 15.11 -0.20
CA THR A 4 -58.48 14.30 -1.13
C THR A 4 -57.20 15.07 -1.42
N THR A 5 -56.20 14.88 -0.57
CA THR A 5 -54.83 15.32 -0.84
C THR A 5 -54.16 14.20 -1.64
N GLN A 6 -53.86 14.49 -2.90
CA GLN A 6 -53.06 13.63 -3.77
C GLN A 6 -51.58 13.81 -3.41
N ASP A 7 -50.97 12.78 -2.84
CA ASP A 7 -49.52 12.65 -2.75
C ASP A 7 -48.95 12.35 -4.14
N LYS A 8 -48.17 13.31 -4.67
CA LYS A 8 -47.31 13.11 -5.84
C LYS A 8 -46.01 12.45 -5.39
N GLU A 9 -45.90 11.14 -5.59
CA GLU A 9 -44.60 10.47 -5.63
C GLU A 9 -43.82 10.94 -6.87
N THR A 10 -42.87 11.84 -6.68
CA THR A 10 -41.81 12.09 -7.67
C THR A 10 -40.80 10.95 -7.60
N THR A 11 -40.94 9.99 -8.52
CA THR A 11 -39.92 8.99 -8.83
C THR A 11 -38.71 9.72 -9.42
N GLN A 12 -37.70 10.05 -8.61
CA GLN A 12 -36.43 10.54 -9.12
C GLN A 12 -35.75 9.41 -9.90
N GLU A 13 -35.62 9.56 -11.22
CA GLU A 13 -34.80 8.68 -12.05
C GLU A 13 -33.38 8.67 -11.48
N LYS A 14 -32.92 7.49 -11.04
CA LYS A 14 -31.55 7.31 -10.55
C LYS A 14 -30.58 7.68 -11.67
N ALA A 15 -29.85 8.78 -11.51
CA ALA A 15 -28.83 9.21 -12.47
C ALA A 15 -27.83 8.07 -12.72
N LYS A 16 -27.55 7.79 -14.00
CA LYS A 16 -26.58 6.76 -14.40
C LYS A 16 -25.19 7.21 -13.97
N PHE A 17 -24.53 6.42 -13.12
CA PHE A 17 -23.16 6.66 -12.67
C PHE A 17 -22.16 6.71 -13.84
N LYS A 18 -21.28 7.72 -13.85
CA LYS A 18 -20.22 7.92 -14.84
C LYS A 18 -18.92 8.31 -14.15
N PHE A 19 -17.83 7.67 -14.51
CA PHE A 19 -16.53 7.92 -13.90
C PHE A 19 -15.38 7.55 -14.84
N LYS A 20 -14.34 8.39 -14.85
CA LYS A 20 -13.02 8.05 -15.38
C LYS A 20 -11.98 8.69 -14.46
N CYS A 21 -11.01 7.90 -13.99
CA CYS A 21 -9.92 8.47 -13.21
C CYS A 21 -9.01 9.28 -14.14
N ILE A 22 -8.91 10.59 -13.88
CA ILE A 22 -8.08 11.52 -14.67
C ILE A 22 -6.71 11.77 -14.03
N GLN A 23 -6.27 10.92 -13.10
CA GLN A 23 -4.99 11.05 -12.40
C GLN A 23 -4.76 12.41 -11.71
N CYS A 24 -5.83 13.11 -11.34
CA CYS A 24 -5.73 14.45 -10.74
C CYS A 24 -5.12 14.50 -9.32
N GLY A 25 -4.80 13.36 -8.70
CA GLY A 25 -4.29 13.30 -7.33
C GLY A 25 -5.31 13.63 -6.23
N ALA A 26 -6.46 14.24 -6.53
CA ALA A 26 -7.43 14.72 -5.53
C ALA A 26 -7.95 13.63 -4.58
N CYS A 27 -8.13 12.39 -5.09
CA CYS A 27 -8.57 11.28 -4.25
C CYS A 27 -7.42 10.54 -3.57
N CYS A 28 -6.16 10.81 -3.97
CA CYS A 28 -4.94 10.21 -3.44
C CYS A 28 -4.34 11.09 -2.34
N ALA A 29 -4.12 12.38 -2.60
CA ALA A 29 -3.46 13.29 -1.66
C ALA A 29 -4.02 13.30 -0.22
N PRO A 30 -5.35 13.33 0.01
CA PRO A 30 -5.92 13.35 1.37
C PRO A 30 -6.16 11.95 1.95
N ARG A 31 -5.91 10.88 1.21
CA ARG A 31 -6.27 9.51 1.60
C ARG A 31 -5.28 8.99 2.63
N GLY A 32 -5.75 8.49 3.76
CA GLY A 32 -4.90 7.91 4.82
C GLY A 32 -4.34 6.53 4.48
N PRO A 33 -3.96 5.73 5.50
CA PRO A 33 -3.51 4.36 5.31
C PRO A 33 -4.45 3.59 4.39
N VAL A 34 -3.87 2.86 3.45
CA VAL A 34 -4.67 2.19 2.42
C VAL A 34 -4.95 0.76 2.87
N PRO A 35 -6.23 0.40 3.08
CA PRO A 35 -6.55 -0.94 3.53
C PRO A 35 -6.26 -1.96 2.43
N LEU A 36 -5.66 -3.06 2.85
CA LEU A 36 -5.24 -4.17 2.03
C LEU A 36 -6.10 -5.40 2.35
N THR A 37 -6.17 -6.28 1.36
CA THR A 37 -6.82 -7.58 1.43
C THR A 37 -5.82 -8.67 1.05
N LEU A 38 -6.15 -9.93 1.34
CA LEU A 38 -5.32 -11.05 0.89
C LEU A 38 -5.19 -11.11 -0.65
N PHE A 39 -6.17 -10.59 -1.40
CA PHE A 39 -6.09 -10.48 -2.86
C PHE A 39 -5.01 -9.50 -3.31
N ASP A 40 -4.76 -8.43 -2.55
CA ASP A 40 -3.68 -7.48 -2.85
C ASP A 40 -2.32 -8.13 -2.62
N ILE A 41 -2.18 -8.89 -1.53
CA ILE A 41 -0.97 -9.65 -1.21
C ILE A 41 -0.69 -10.71 -2.28
N GLU A 42 -1.71 -11.48 -2.67
CA GLU A 42 -1.60 -12.49 -3.73
C GLU A 42 -1.18 -11.84 -5.05
N TYR A 43 -1.83 -10.74 -5.43
CA TYR A 43 -1.53 -10.00 -6.66
C TYR A 43 -0.07 -9.50 -6.64
N TRP A 44 0.37 -8.83 -5.57
CA TRP A 44 1.74 -8.32 -5.46
C TRP A 44 2.80 -9.41 -5.37
N ALA A 45 2.49 -10.53 -4.72
CA ALA A 45 3.37 -11.70 -4.70
C ALA A 45 3.55 -12.29 -6.11
N SER A 46 2.46 -12.40 -6.88
CA SER A 46 2.51 -12.87 -8.27
C SER A 46 3.36 -11.97 -9.17
N LYS A 47 3.43 -10.67 -8.85
CA LYS A 47 4.24 -9.66 -9.53
C LYS A 47 5.65 -9.50 -8.96
N LYS A 48 6.00 -10.25 -7.90
CA LYS A 48 7.30 -10.17 -7.19
C LYS A 48 7.63 -8.78 -6.63
N ILE A 49 6.63 -7.94 -6.39
CA ILE A 49 6.81 -6.59 -5.82
C ILE A 49 6.50 -6.54 -4.31
N ILE A 50 5.98 -7.63 -3.74
CA ILE A 50 5.55 -7.69 -2.34
C ILE A 50 6.69 -7.33 -1.35
N ASN A 51 7.93 -7.70 -1.66
CA ASN A 51 9.09 -7.41 -0.80
C ASN A 51 9.34 -5.91 -0.66
N ASN A 52 9.03 -5.12 -1.70
CA ASN A 52 9.18 -3.67 -1.68
C ASN A 52 8.10 -3.00 -0.81
N LEU A 53 6.96 -3.67 -0.64
CA LEU A 53 5.80 -3.13 0.09
C LEU A 53 5.76 -3.62 1.54
N PHE A 54 6.41 -4.75 1.84
CA PHE A 54 6.39 -5.40 3.14
C PHE A 54 6.78 -4.51 4.33
N PRO A 55 7.84 -3.68 4.26
CA PRO A 55 8.23 -2.80 5.37
C PRO A 55 7.15 -1.78 5.75
N TYR A 56 6.22 -1.49 4.84
CA TYR A 56 5.19 -0.47 5.00
C TYR A 56 3.81 -1.07 5.34
N MET A 57 3.72 -2.40 5.40
CA MET A 57 2.48 -3.07 5.80
C MET A 57 2.38 -3.12 7.32
N LYS A 58 1.22 -2.71 7.85
CA LYS A 58 0.93 -2.72 9.28
C LYS A 58 -0.42 -3.35 9.55
N ILE A 59 -0.52 -3.94 10.74
CA ILE A 59 -1.78 -4.40 11.30
C ILE A 59 -2.25 -3.32 12.27
N GLN A 60 -3.46 -2.81 12.08
CA GLN A 60 -4.05 -1.80 12.95
C GLN A 60 -5.48 -2.20 13.37
N GLN A 61 -5.98 -1.60 14.45
CA GLN A 61 -7.39 -1.72 14.81
C GLN A 61 -8.17 -0.55 14.21
N SER A 62 -9.23 -0.86 13.47
CA SER A 62 -10.18 0.14 12.97
C SER A 62 -10.99 0.75 14.12
N PRO A 63 -11.61 1.93 13.91
CA PRO A 63 -12.55 2.52 14.88
C PRO A 63 -13.73 1.61 15.25
N MET A 64 -14.05 0.63 14.40
CA MET A 64 -15.11 -0.36 14.65
C MET A 64 -14.62 -1.59 15.43
N GLY A 65 -13.36 -1.60 15.87
CA GLY A 65 -12.75 -2.72 16.61
C GLY A 65 -12.38 -3.92 15.73
N LEU A 66 -12.47 -3.78 14.41
CA LEU A 66 -11.99 -4.80 13.47
C LEU A 66 -10.51 -4.61 13.20
N THR A 67 -9.77 -5.70 13.14
CA THR A 67 -8.37 -5.71 12.74
C THR A 67 -8.24 -5.54 11.24
N GLU A 68 -7.40 -4.62 10.80
CA GLU A 68 -7.15 -4.30 9.41
C GLU A 68 -5.67 -4.50 9.07
N LEU A 69 -5.41 -5.00 7.86
CA LEU A 69 -4.10 -4.92 7.23
C LEU A 69 -4.09 -3.64 6.38
N VAL A 70 -3.13 -2.76 6.59
CA VAL A 70 -3.01 -1.50 5.87
C VAL A 70 -1.61 -1.31 5.32
N LEU A 71 -1.53 -0.54 4.24
CA LEU A 71 -0.29 0.06 3.76
C LEU A 71 -0.16 1.44 4.38
N ASP A 72 0.94 1.66 5.09
CA ASP A 72 1.32 2.91 5.74
C ASP A 72 2.40 3.64 4.92
N VAL A 73 2.80 4.84 5.34
CA VAL A 73 3.68 5.77 4.61
C VAL A 73 4.88 5.06 3.98
N ILE A 74 5.02 5.19 2.66
CA ILE A 74 6.21 4.73 1.93
C ILE A 74 7.19 5.92 1.88
N PRO A 75 8.43 5.77 2.39
CA PRO A 75 9.49 6.75 2.20
C PRO A 75 9.78 6.87 0.70
N ILE A 76 10.02 8.10 0.26
CA ILE A 76 10.28 8.37 -1.15
C ILE A 76 11.76 8.10 -1.36
N THR A 77 12.11 7.35 -2.40
CA THR A 77 13.50 7.19 -2.82
C THR A 77 13.73 8.01 -4.09
N GLU A 78 14.93 8.57 -4.26
CA GLU A 78 15.30 9.36 -5.45
C GLU A 78 15.16 8.57 -6.78
N LYS A 79 15.06 7.25 -6.69
CA LYS A 79 14.91 6.35 -7.84
C LYS A 79 13.50 6.43 -8.47
N ASP A 80 12.49 6.84 -7.70
CA ASP A 80 11.10 6.95 -8.14
C ASP A 80 10.86 8.12 -9.13
N GLU A 81 11.85 9.00 -9.30
CA GLU A 81 11.79 10.14 -10.23
C GLU A 81 12.21 9.79 -11.66
N LYS A 82 12.97 8.71 -11.85
CA LYS A 82 13.63 8.41 -13.14
C LYS A 82 12.85 7.46 -14.05
N ASP A 83 11.88 6.71 -13.55
CA ASP A 83 11.14 5.69 -14.33
C ASP A 83 9.88 6.24 -15.03
N GLY A 84 9.86 7.55 -15.27
CA GLY A 84 8.68 8.30 -15.70
C GLY A 84 8.67 8.76 -17.17
N GLY A 85 9.55 8.23 -18.03
CA GLY A 85 9.64 8.66 -19.42
C GLY A 85 10.27 7.61 -20.34
N GLU A 86 9.67 7.49 -21.53
CA GLU A 86 10.12 6.75 -22.72
C GLU A 86 9.67 5.28 -22.83
N ASP A 87 8.38 5.07 -23.08
CA ASP A 87 7.95 4.02 -24.01
C ASP A 87 7.83 4.66 -25.41
N GLU A 88 8.96 4.77 -26.11
CA GLU A 88 8.97 4.72 -27.57
C GLU A 88 8.86 3.25 -27.98
N SER A 89 7.73 2.86 -28.55
CA SER A 89 7.63 1.65 -29.38
C SER A 89 7.07 2.06 -30.74
N ASP A 90 7.97 2.64 -31.53
CA ASP A 90 7.99 2.37 -32.95
C ASP A 90 8.53 0.94 -33.20
N GLU A 91 8.15 0.41 -34.36
CA GLU A 91 8.56 -0.86 -34.96
C GLU A 91 7.84 -2.12 -34.46
N GLU A 92 7.50 -3.09 -35.30
CA GLU A 92 7.22 -3.22 -36.73
C GLU A 92 6.66 -4.66 -36.81
N ALA A 93 5.78 -4.95 -37.77
CA ALA A 93 5.24 -6.30 -37.93
C ALA A 93 6.35 -7.30 -38.34
N PRO A 94 6.46 -8.50 -37.73
CA PRO A 94 7.32 -9.54 -38.27
C PRO A 94 6.54 -10.42 -39.27
N ASP A 95 6.96 -10.34 -40.53
CA ASP A 95 6.73 -11.39 -41.53
C ASP A 95 7.56 -12.64 -41.18
N THR A 96 6.96 -13.80 -41.35
CA THR A 96 7.55 -15.11 -41.02
C THR A 96 8.32 -15.72 -42.19
N ASP A 97 9.28 -16.58 -41.81
CA ASP A 97 9.85 -17.72 -42.52
C ASP A 97 11.05 -17.49 -43.46
N SER A 98 12.25 -17.79 -42.93
CA SER A 98 13.18 -18.71 -43.61
C SER A 98 14.23 -19.28 -42.65
N GLU A 99 14.70 -20.46 -43.02
CA GLU A 99 15.42 -21.45 -42.24
C GLU A 99 16.94 -21.17 -42.09
N ASP A 100 17.50 -21.90 -41.13
CA ASP A 100 18.78 -22.61 -41.17
C ASP A 100 19.98 -22.08 -40.34
N ALA A 101 20.75 -23.08 -39.95
CA ALA A 101 21.63 -23.25 -38.80
C ALA A 101 22.88 -22.36 -38.71
N SER A 102 23.41 -22.21 -37.49
CA SER A 102 24.62 -22.94 -37.02
C SER A 102 25.19 -22.35 -35.72
N ALA A 103 26.10 -23.12 -35.12
CA ALA A 103 26.50 -23.16 -33.72
C ALA A 103 27.64 -22.20 -33.31
N ILE A 104 28.08 -22.39 -32.04
CA ILE A 104 29.34 -21.98 -31.35
C ILE A 104 29.40 -20.47 -30.98
N ASP A 105 29.98 -19.96 -29.88
CA ASP A 105 30.96 -20.44 -28.91
C ASP A 105 31.04 -19.49 -27.69
N ASP A 106 31.75 -19.95 -26.66
CA ASP A 106 32.15 -19.41 -25.35
C ASP A 106 32.47 -17.90 -25.17
N GLY A 107 32.39 -17.43 -23.91
CA GLY A 107 33.29 -16.38 -23.42
C GLY A 107 32.83 -15.53 -22.23
N GLU A 108 33.20 -15.94 -21.02
CA GLU A 108 33.19 -15.15 -19.77
C GLU A 108 34.09 -13.90 -19.84
N LYS A 109 33.71 -12.82 -19.13
CA LYS A 109 34.69 -12.03 -18.34
C LYS A 109 34.04 -11.13 -17.28
N GLU A 110 34.53 -11.32 -16.07
CA GLU A 110 34.31 -10.52 -14.85
C GLU A 110 35.18 -9.24 -14.77
N GLU A 111 34.97 -8.52 -13.66
CA GLU A 111 35.81 -7.50 -13.01
C GLU A 111 35.63 -6.07 -13.54
N GLY A 112 35.43 -5.03 -12.74
CA GLY A 112 35.71 -4.79 -11.31
C GLY A 112 36.36 -3.42 -11.20
N HIS A 113 35.79 -2.50 -10.41
CA HIS A 113 36.47 -1.27 -9.93
C HIS A 113 35.66 -0.75 -8.74
N GLU A 114 36.08 -1.01 -7.51
CA GLU A 114 37.13 -0.34 -6.74
C GLU A 114 36.78 1.10 -6.32
N GLU A 115 36.92 1.25 -5.01
CA GLU A 115 36.63 2.33 -4.10
C GLU A 115 37.60 3.49 -4.33
N ASP A 116 37.16 4.73 -4.11
CA ASP A 116 38.06 5.70 -3.52
C ASP A 116 37.29 6.72 -2.65
N SER A 117 38.10 7.29 -1.78
CA SER A 117 37.88 7.71 -0.43
C SER A 117 38.21 9.20 -0.29
N THR A 118 38.20 9.68 0.95
CA THR A 118 38.77 10.96 1.44
C THR A 118 37.90 12.21 1.29
N ASP A 119 37.91 13.20 2.18
CA ASP A 119 38.24 13.36 3.60
C ASP A 119 37.88 14.84 3.92
N SER A 120 37.64 15.12 5.21
CA SER A 120 37.94 16.39 5.88
C SER A 120 36.97 17.59 5.82
N SER A 121 36.20 17.65 6.91
CA SER A 121 36.17 18.72 7.94
C SER A 121 36.03 20.20 7.56
N GLY A 122 34.97 20.79 8.13
CA GLY A 122 34.85 22.21 8.42
C GLY A 122 33.84 22.40 9.56
N ASP A 123 34.38 22.61 10.76
CA ASP A 123 33.65 23.11 11.93
C ASP A 123 33.19 24.55 11.68
N ASP A 124 31.94 24.89 12.02
CA ASP A 124 31.59 26.22 12.52
C ASP A 124 30.27 26.17 13.29
N GLU A 125 30.36 26.47 14.58
CA GLU A 125 29.27 26.61 15.54
C GLU A 125 28.47 27.91 15.29
N SER A 126 27.15 27.78 15.22
CA SER A 126 26.24 28.81 15.77
C SER A 126 24.86 28.19 15.94
N GLY A 127 24.41 28.13 17.18
CA GLY A 127 23.21 27.42 17.60
C GLY A 127 21.90 28.08 17.15
N ASP A 128 20.88 27.23 17.12
CA ASP A 128 19.58 27.49 17.73
C ASP A 128 18.95 26.12 18.04
N GLU A 129 18.50 25.98 19.28
CA GLU A 129 17.86 24.80 19.85
C GLU A 129 16.49 24.59 19.18
N ASP A 130 16.28 23.43 18.56
CA ASP A 130 15.00 22.72 18.45
C ASP A 130 15.28 21.35 17.79
N SER A 131 15.82 20.42 18.58
CA SER A 131 15.93 19.01 18.22
C SER A 131 14.58 18.33 18.47
N ASP A 132 13.75 18.25 17.43
CA ASP A 132 12.88 17.09 17.23
C ASP A 132 13.28 16.41 15.91
N GLU A 133 13.90 15.26 16.11
CA GLU A 133 14.60 14.41 15.17
C GLU A 133 13.59 13.58 14.37
N SER A 134 13.25 14.03 13.16
CA SER A 134 12.94 13.21 11.97
C SER A 134 12.39 14.11 10.86
N GLY A 135 13.13 14.17 9.74
CA GLY A 135 12.86 15.04 8.58
C GLY A 135 11.39 15.11 8.18
N ASN A 136 10.78 16.26 8.47
CA ASN A 136 9.38 16.57 8.18
C ASN A 136 9.19 16.82 6.68
N VAL A 137 9.11 15.74 5.90
CA VAL A 137 8.55 15.83 4.56
C VAL A 137 7.04 15.94 4.72
N LYS A 138 6.46 17.08 4.37
CA LYS A 138 5.01 17.28 4.30
C LYS A 138 4.41 16.48 3.12
N LYS A 139 4.47 15.15 3.20
CA LYS A 139 3.91 14.22 2.19
C LYS A 139 2.40 14.15 2.36
N GLY A 140 1.68 13.99 1.24
CA GLY A 140 0.26 13.68 1.27
C GLY A 140 -0.02 12.46 2.14
N LYS A 141 -1.25 12.31 2.64
CA LYS A 141 -1.60 11.21 3.55
C LYS A 141 -1.47 9.83 2.91
N CYS A 142 -1.48 9.77 1.57
CA CYS A 142 -1.50 8.49 0.87
C CYS A 142 -0.10 7.93 0.73
N PRO A 143 0.12 6.69 1.16
CA PRO A 143 1.44 6.07 1.16
C PRO A 143 2.02 5.89 -0.23
N MET A 144 1.19 5.79 -1.27
CA MET A 144 1.62 5.51 -2.65
C MET A 144 1.60 6.76 -3.56
N PHE A 145 1.34 7.95 -3.01
CA PHE A 145 1.17 9.16 -3.81
C PHE A 145 2.31 10.12 -3.55
N ASN A 146 3.07 10.42 -4.61
CA ASN A 146 4.09 11.44 -4.57
C ASN A 146 3.42 12.80 -4.85
N SER A 147 3.40 13.67 -3.83
CA SER A 147 2.81 15.00 -3.93
C SER A 147 3.60 15.96 -4.82
N GLU A 148 4.91 15.75 -4.96
CA GLU A 148 5.81 16.62 -5.74
C GLU A 148 5.63 16.34 -7.23
N SER A 149 5.65 15.07 -7.62
CA SER A 149 5.44 14.65 -9.01
C SER A 149 3.95 14.48 -9.37
N ASN A 150 3.04 14.56 -8.40
CA ASN A 150 1.59 14.33 -8.56
C ASN A 150 1.27 12.95 -9.17
N LYS A 151 2.12 11.94 -8.89
CA LYS A 151 2.02 10.59 -9.46
C LYS A 151 1.84 9.53 -8.38
N CYS A 152 1.15 8.45 -8.75
CA CYS A 152 1.07 7.26 -7.90
C CYS A 152 2.24 6.34 -8.23
N LEU A 153 3.02 5.97 -7.21
CA LEU A 153 4.25 5.17 -7.34
C LEU A 153 3.99 3.75 -7.85
N ILE A 154 2.78 3.21 -7.64
CA ILE A 154 2.43 1.85 -8.06
C ILE A 154 1.16 1.82 -8.92
N TRP A 155 0.96 2.82 -9.79
CA TRP A 155 -0.30 3.01 -10.51
C TRP A 155 -0.84 1.74 -11.20
N ALA A 156 0.03 0.97 -11.87
CA ALA A 156 -0.35 -0.27 -12.54
C ALA A 156 -0.77 -1.37 -11.55
N ASP A 157 -0.16 -1.38 -10.36
CA ASP A 157 -0.30 -2.42 -9.35
C ASP A 157 -1.08 -1.97 -8.11
N ARG A 158 -1.95 -0.96 -8.27
CA ARG A 158 -2.75 -0.42 -7.18
C ARG A 158 -3.62 -1.50 -6.50
N PRO A 159 -3.82 -1.40 -5.17
CA PRO A 159 -4.66 -2.32 -4.44
C PRO A 159 -6.15 -2.19 -4.84
N LEU A 160 -6.96 -3.20 -4.51
CA LEU A 160 -8.40 -3.24 -4.76
C LEU A 160 -9.12 -1.99 -4.24
N TYR A 161 -8.73 -1.49 -3.06
CA TYR A 161 -9.28 -0.25 -2.50
C TYR A 161 -9.16 0.95 -3.46
N CYS A 162 -8.07 1.01 -4.22
CA CYS A 162 -7.80 2.06 -5.20
C CYS A 162 -8.43 1.77 -6.56
N ARG A 163 -8.51 0.49 -6.98
CA ARG A 163 -9.14 0.07 -8.25
C ARG A 163 -10.66 0.21 -8.22
N SER A 164 -11.29 -0.04 -7.08
CA SER A 164 -12.74 0.10 -6.89
C SER A 164 -13.20 1.56 -6.84
N PHE A 165 -12.30 2.49 -6.49
CA PHE A 165 -12.63 3.90 -6.28
C PHE A 165 -13.20 4.58 -7.55
N PRO A 166 -14.27 5.41 -7.44
CA PRO A 166 -14.93 5.88 -6.21
C PRO A 166 -16.05 4.96 -5.72
N LEU A 167 -16.23 3.80 -6.32
CA LEU A 167 -17.29 2.87 -5.97
C LEU A 167 -16.94 2.10 -4.68
N GLY A 168 -17.91 2.01 -3.77
CA GLY A 168 -17.89 1.15 -2.59
C GLY A 168 -19.03 0.15 -2.64
N TYR A 169 -18.91 -0.91 -1.83
CA TYR A 169 -19.93 -1.93 -1.64
C TYR A 169 -20.07 -2.22 -0.14
N ASP A 170 -21.30 -2.24 0.37
CA ASP A 170 -21.60 -2.45 1.79
C ASP A 170 -22.08 -3.87 2.12
N GLY A 171 -22.04 -4.77 1.13
CA GLY A 171 -22.59 -6.13 1.23
C GLY A 171 -23.99 -6.27 0.62
N VAL A 172 -24.66 -5.16 0.30
CA VAL A 172 -26.00 -5.14 -0.30
C VAL A 172 -26.05 -4.20 -1.50
N ASN A 173 -25.62 -2.95 -1.31
CA ASN A 173 -25.70 -1.86 -2.26
C ASN A 173 -24.32 -1.32 -2.63
N TYR A 174 -24.24 -0.71 -3.82
CA TYR A 174 -23.10 0.09 -4.22
C TYR A 174 -23.33 1.56 -3.84
N PHE A 175 -22.27 2.23 -3.41
CA PHE A 175 -22.29 3.65 -3.03
C PHE A 175 -21.03 4.37 -3.53
N ILE A 176 -21.04 5.71 -3.49
CA ILE A 176 -19.90 6.55 -3.87
C ILE A 176 -19.14 6.94 -2.60
N LYS A 177 -17.85 6.59 -2.53
CA LYS A 177 -16.98 6.85 -1.37
C LYS A 177 -16.61 8.33 -1.22
N MET A 178 -16.62 9.08 -2.32
CA MET A 178 -16.18 10.47 -2.42
C MET A 178 -16.87 11.09 -3.64
N ASP A 179 -17.73 12.08 -3.43
CA ASP A 179 -18.57 12.70 -4.45
C ASP A 179 -17.94 13.92 -5.13
N ASP A 180 -16.92 14.52 -4.50
CA ASP A 180 -16.17 15.69 -4.99
C ASP A 180 -14.99 15.34 -5.91
N CYS A 181 -14.83 14.07 -6.30
CA CYS A 181 -13.75 13.67 -7.20
C CYS A 181 -13.97 14.24 -8.62
N PRO A 182 -13.00 15.00 -9.20
CA PRO A 182 -13.12 15.56 -10.54
C PRO A 182 -13.33 14.53 -11.66
N GLY A 183 -13.02 13.25 -11.41
CA GLY A 183 -13.26 12.16 -12.35
C GLY A 183 -14.73 11.72 -12.44
N ILE A 184 -15.58 12.11 -11.49
CA ILE A 184 -17.01 11.80 -11.50
C ILE A 184 -17.69 12.69 -12.54
N ASN A 185 -18.47 12.07 -13.43
CA ASN A 185 -19.09 12.73 -14.58
C ASN A 185 -18.12 13.40 -15.57
N ALA A 186 -16.82 13.10 -15.50
CA ALA A 186 -15.81 13.62 -16.43
C ALA A 186 -15.96 13.07 -17.86
N VAL A 187 -16.79 12.05 -18.06
CA VAL A 187 -17.06 11.41 -19.35
C VAL A 187 -18.54 11.47 -19.67
N GLU A 188 -18.86 11.60 -20.96
CA GLU A 188 -20.24 11.62 -21.44
C GLU A 188 -20.96 10.28 -21.21
N THR A 189 -20.22 9.17 -21.37
CA THR A 189 -20.74 7.80 -21.21
C THR A 189 -19.81 6.96 -20.35
N MET A 190 -20.40 6.15 -19.47
CA MET A 190 -19.66 5.16 -18.69
C MET A 190 -19.34 3.93 -19.55
N ASP A 191 -18.07 3.52 -19.54
CA ASP A 191 -17.68 2.23 -20.10
C ASP A 191 -18.27 1.09 -19.25
N LYS A 192 -18.98 0.18 -19.91
CA LYS A 192 -19.67 -0.93 -19.27
C LYS A 192 -18.72 -1.96 -18.68
N GLU A 193 -17.61 -2.25 -19.36
CA GLU A 193 -16.62 -3.22 -18.87
C GLU A 193 -15.87 -2.66 -17.68
N LEU A 194 -15.43 -1.39 -17.76
CA LEU A 194 -14.84 -0.70 -16.61
C LEU A 194 -15.81 -0.66 -15.41
N LEU A 195 -17.09 -0.33 -15.62
CA LEU A 195 -18.07 -0.31 -14.54
C LEU A 195 -18.27 -1.69 -13.91
N LYS A 196 -18.26 -2.74 -14.73
CA LYS A 196 -18.36 -4.13 -14.26
C LYS A 196 -17.13 -4.48 -13.43
N GLN A 197 -15.92 -4.16 -13.91
CA GLN A 197 -14.68 -4.38 -13.18
C GLN A 197 -14.67 -3.65 -11.84
N MET A 198 -15.04 -2.37 -11.80
CA MET A 198 -15.11 -1.59 -10.56
C MET A 198 -16.08 -2.20 -9.53
N ARG A 199 -17.21 -2.75 -10.00
CA ARG A 199 -18.18 -3.46 -9.15
C ARG A 199 -17.61 -4.74 -8.58
N GLU A 200 -16.91 -5.51 -9.40
CA GLU A 200 -16.23 -6.73 -8.97
C GLU A 200 -15.11 -6.42 -7.97
N ASP A 201 -14.30 -5.39 -8.23
CA ASP A 201 -13.24 -4.93 -7.33
C ASP A 201 -13.81 -4.44 -6.00
N ALA A 202 -14.91 -3.67 -6.01
CA ALA A 202 -15.59 -3.21 -4.79
C ALA A 202 -16.13 -4.39 -3.96
N ARG A 203 -16.66 -5.43 -4.59
CA ARG A 203 -17.09 -6.65 -3.90
C ARG A 203 -15.91 -7.41 -3.29
N LYS A 204 -14.85 -7.64 -4.06
CA LYS A 204 -13.63 -8.32 -3.59
C LYS A 204 -12.98 -7.54 -2.45
N GLU A 205 -12.97 -6.21 -2.53
CA GLU A 205 -12.48 -5.35 -1.45
C GLU A 205 -13.29 -5.55 -0.17
N PHE A 206 -14.63 -5.51 -0.25
CA PHE A 206 -15.51 -5.70 0.90
C PHE A 206 -15.33 -7.09 1.53
N GLU A 207 -15.36 -8.14 0.71
CA GLU A 207 -15.19 -9.52 1.15
C GLU A 207 -13.80 -9.77 1.73
N GLY A 208 -12.76 -9.24 1.08
CA GLY A 208 -11.37 -9.36 1.51
C GLY A 208 -11.12 -8.65 2.85
N LYS A 209 -11.67 -7.44 3.04
CA LYS A 209 -11.60 -6.74 4.33
C LYS A 209 -12.29 -7.51 5.44
N ARG A 210 -13.48 -8.07 5.17
CA ARG A 210 -14.20 -8.89 6.14
C ARG A 210 -13.39 -10.13 6.50
N LEU A 211 -12.76 -10.77 5.51
CA LEU A 211 -11.91 -11.93 5.74
C LEU A 211 -10.72 -11.57 6.62
N ILE A 212 -9.98 -10.50 6.30
CA ILE A 212 -8.87 -9.99 7.13
C ILE A 212 -9.31 -9.75 8.57
N GLY A 213 -10.43 -9.06 8.78
CA GLY A 213 -10.96 -8.76 10.12
C GLY A 213 -11.29 -10.01 10.95
N ILE A 214 -11.56 -11.14 10.31
CA ILE A 214 -11.81 -12.42 10.98
C ILE A 214 -10.51 -13.23 11.16
N THR A 215 -9.72 -13.36 10.10
CA THR A 215 -8.59 -14.29 10.06
C THR A 215 -7.37 -13.75 10.79
N LEU A 216 -7.11 -12.45 10.71
CA LEU A 216 -5.88 -11.87 11.22
C LEU A 216 -5.76 -11.95 12.75
N PRO A 217 -6.81 -11.69 13.54
CA PRO A 217 -6.78 -11.91 15.00
C PRO A 217 -6.52 -13.39 15.37
N ILE A 218 -7.10 -14.32 14.61
CA ILE A 218 -6.91 -15.76 14.84
C ILE A 218 -5.46 -16.16 14.56
N LEU A 219 -4.92 -15.72 13.41
CA LEU A 219 -3.53 -15.98 13.05
C LEU A 219 -2.56 -15.37 14.07
N GLN A 220 -2.81 -14.12 14.48
CA GLN A 220 -2.02 -13.45 15.50
C GLN A 220 -2.03 -14.23 16.83
N GLY A 221 -3.20 -14.72 17.26
CA GLY A 221 -3.31 -15.55 18.46
C GLY A 221 -2.57 -16.89 18.36
N ILE A 222 -2.57 -17.54 17.19
CA ILE A 222 -1.80 -18.77 16.95
C ILE A 222 -0.30 -18.47 17.02
N ILE A 223 0.15 -17.44 16.31
CA ILE A 223 1.57 -17.04 16.27
C ILE A 223 2.07 -16.70 17.67
N MET A 224 1.33 -15.87 18.42
CA MET A 224 1.68 -15.49 19.80
C MET A 224 1.80 -16.73 20.70
N ARG A 225 0.84 -17.65 20.64
CA ARG A 225 0.89 -18.89 21.42
C ARG A 225 2.11 -19.74 21.07
N THR A 226 2.45 -19.87 19.79
CA THR A 226 3.63 -20.64 19.37
C THR A 226 4.92 -19.97 19.85
N MET A 227 5.02 -18.64 19.72
CA MET A 227 6.15 -17.86 20.22
C MET A 227 6.30 -18.00 21.74
N GLU A 228 5.22 -17.88 22.52
CA GLU A 228 5.23 -18.06 23.98
C GLU A 228 5.70 -19.46 24.37
N GLN A 229 5.25 -20.50 23.67
CA GLN A 229 5.70 -21.87 23.91
C GLN A 229 7.19 -22.06 23.63
N GLU A 230 7.70 -21.44 22.56
CA GLU A 230 9.12 -21.47 22.24
C GLU A 230 9.96 -20.69 23.25
N GLN A 231 9.50 -19.51 23.67
CA GLN A 231 10.14 -18.73 24.74
C GLN A 231 10.18 -19.51 26.05
N MET A 232 9.08 -20.15 26.46
CA MET A 232 9.03 -20.98 27.68
C MET A 232 9.98 -22.19 27.60
N LYS A 233 10.08 -22.83 26.42
CA LYS A 233 11.04 -23.93 26.19
C LYS A 233 12.49 -23.45 26.23
N MET A 234 12.77 -22.23 25.76
CA MET A 234 14.10 -21.64 25.87
C MET A 234 14.42 -21.29 27.33
N LEU A 235 13.50 -20.61 28.03
CA LEU A 235 13.67 -20.23 29.43
C LEU A 235 13.90 -21.43 30.36
N SER A 236 13.16 -22.52 30.15
CA SER A 236 13.32 -23.76 30.94
C SER A 236 14.64 -24.51 30.70
N LYS A 237 15.37 -24.19 29.63
CA LYS A 237 16.70 -24.76 29.34
C LYS A 237 17.85 -23.91 29.86
N LEU A 238 17.58 -22.69 30.32
CA LEU A 238 18.61 -21.82 30.87
C LEU A 238 19.04 -22.28 32.27
N SER A 239 20.35 -22.22 32.52
CA SER A 239 20.88 -22.44 33.87
C SER A 239 20.55 -21.24 34.77
N PRO A 240 20.60 -21.40 36.12
CA PRO A 240 20.35 -20.32 37.06
C PRO A 240 21.18 -19.06 36.78
N ASP A 241 22.45 -19.22 36.43
CA ASP A 241 23.37 -18.11 36.11
C ASP A 241 22.96 -17.35 34.84
N GLN A 242 22.46 -18.06 33.82
CA GLN A 242 21.99 -17.44 32.58
C GLN A 242 20.67 -16.70 32.81
N LEU A 243 19.81 -17.25 33.68
CA LEU A 243 18.54 -16.65 34.04
C LEU A 243 18.74 -15.37 34.87
N GLU A 244 19.76 -15.32 35.72
CA GLU A 244 20.14 -14.12 36.47
C GLU A 244 20.73 -13.02 35.56
N LYS A 245 21.56 -13.39 34.57
CA LYS A 245 22.06 -12.44 33.56
C LYS A 245 20.93 -11.85 32.72
N LEU A 246 19.96 -12.68 32.32
CA LEU A 246 18.79 -12.23 31.56
C LEU A 246 17.94 -11.22 32.35
N LYS A 247 17.72 -11.48 33.65
CA LYS A 247 17.02 -10.53 34.54
C LYS A 247 17.75 -9.20 34.66
N LYS A 248 19.07 -9.21 34.82
CA LYS A 248 19.87 -7.97 34.88
C LYS A 248 19.81 -7.16 33.59
N VAL A 249 19.87 -7.82 32.43
CA VAL A 249 19.71 -7.14 31.13
C VAL A 249 18.31 -6.55 31.01
N GLN A 250 17.28 -7.28 31.45
CA GLN A 250 15.91 -6.80 31.41
C GLN A 250 15.68 -5.59 32.32
N GLU A 251 16.25 -5.56 33.53
CA GLU A 251 16.22 -4.40 34.44
C GLU A 251 16.87 -3.16 33.80
N ILE A 252 18.06 -3.30 33.22
CA ILE A 252 18.76 -2.20 32.53
C ILE A 252 17.92 -1.64 31.38
N PHE A 253 17.28 -2.50 30.58
CA PHE A 253 16.41 -2.06 29.48
C PHE A 253 15.19 -1.27 29.97
N SER A 254 14.59 -1.66 31.11
CA SER A 254 13.48 -0.91 31.69
C SER A 254 13.91 0.43 32.29
N GLU A 255 15.09 0.52 32.90
CA GLU A 255 15.62 1.78 33.42
C GLU A 255 15.92 2.79 32.29
N VAL A 256 16.45 2.33 31.16
CA VAL A 256 16.72 3.18 29.98
C VAL A 256 15.43 3.71 29.35
N GLN A 257 14.31 2.99 29.42
CA GLN A 257 13.01 3.45 28.92
C GLN A 257 12.28 4.42 29.86
N GLU A 258 12.71 4.56 31.11
CA GLU A 258 12.15 5.51 32.08
C GLU A 258 12.93 6.84 32.12
N GLU A 259 14.10 6.91 31.46
CA GLU A 259 14.96 8.11 31.39
C GLU A 259 14.82 8.91 30.07
N GLU A 260 13.98 8.47 29.13
CA GLU A 260 13.52 9.23 27.94
C GLU A 260 12.08 9.76 28.11
#